data_AF-A0A0G1D6J5-F1
#
_entry.id   AF-A0A0G1D6J5-F1
#
_cell.length_a   1.000
_cell.length_b   1.000
_cell.length_c   1.000
_cell.angle_alpha   90.00
_cell.angle_beta   90.00
_cell.angle_gamma   90.00
#
_symmetry.space_group_name_H-M   'P 1'
#
loop_
_entity.id
_entity.type
_entity.pdbx_description
1 polymer ?
#
loop_
_entity_poly.entity_id
_entity_poly.type
_entity_poly.pdbx_seq_one_letter_code
_entity_poly.pdbx_strand_id
1 'polypeptide(L)'
;MNTYVAGFIPEFEKAIDHFLLELSQLRAGRATPALVEGISVDAYGVRSPIVQLASISIPEMRQIVIQPWDTSLLKNIEKAIAESGLGLNPANEGDCLRIMIPALTEELSEDERFRMIEELDKVIKSYQERIDQEAKKKEEEILT
;
A
#
# COMPACT_ATOMS: atom_id res chain seq x y z
N MET A 1 9.62 34.36 12.09
CA MET A 1 8.70 33.27 11.72
C MET A 1 8.58 32.38 12.95
N ASN A 2 7.37 32.12 13.44
CA ASN A 2 7.12 31.68 14.82
C ASN A 2 7.62 30.24 15.05
N THR A 3 8.66 30.06 15.86
CA THR A 3 9.36 28.79 16.13
C THR A 3 8.45 27.71 16.73
N TYR A 4 7.30 28.09 17.28
CA TYR A 4 6.35 27.16 17.89
C TYR A 4 5.51 26.39 16.88
N VAL A 5 5.15 27.00 15.73
CA VAL A 5 4.44 26.28 14.66
C VAL A 5 5.37 25.25 14.00
N ALA A 6 6.67 25.55 13.95
CA ALA A 6 7.67 24.66 13.37
C ALA A 6 7.82 23.32 14.10
N GLY A 7 7.48 23.25 15.40
CA GLY A 7 7.53 22.00 16.17
C GLY A 7 6.41 21.00 15.82
N PHE A 8 5.27 21.48 15.31
CA PHE A 8 4.10 20.65 14.99
C PHE A 8 4.08 20.15 13.56
N ILE A 9 4.72 20.88 12.63
CA ILE A 9 4.90 20.44 11.23
C ILE A 9 5.39 18.99 11.13
N PRO A 10 6.43 18.53 11.86
CA PRO A 10 6.92 17.16 11.75
C PRO A 10 5.96 16.09 12.32
N GLU A 11 5.09 16.41 13.28
CA GLU A 11 4.06 15.47 13.75
C GLU A 11 2.90 15.37 12.75
N PHE A 12 2.50 16.49 12.13
CA PHE A 12 1.52 16.50 11.06
C PHE A 12 2.00 15.78 9.80
N GLU A 13 3.26 16.00 9.40
CA GLU A 13 3.86 15.30 8.27
C GLU A 13 3.87 13.79 8.48
N LYS A 14 4.20 13.31 9.69
CA LYS A 14 4.12 11.88 10.02
C LYS A 14 2.70 11.32 9.94
N ALA A 15 1.69 12.07 10.39
CA ALA A 15 0.29 11.66 10.28
C ALA A 15 -0.16 11.59 8.81
N ILE A 16 0.27 12.54 7.99
CA ILE A 16 0.02 12.55 6.54
C ILE A 16 0.71 11.37 5.86
N ASP A 17 1.96 11.08 6.20
CA ASP A 17 2.72 9.96 5.63
C ASP A 17 2.10 8.60 6.01
N HIS A 18 1.67 8.44 7.26
CA HIS A 18 0.95 7.25 7.70
C HIS A 18 -0.35 7.06 6.92
N PHE A 19 -1.09 8.16 6.71
CA PHE A 19 -2.33 8.13 5.95
C PHE A 19 -2.11 7.84 4.46
N LEU A 20 -1.08 8.41 3.84
CA LEU A 20 -0.69 8.09 2.46
C LEU A 20 -0.30 6.61 2.32
N LEU A 21 0.37 6.05 3.33
CA LEU A 21 0.69 4.62 3.37
C LEU A 21 -0.59 3.77 3.44
N GLU A 22 -1.54 4.11 4.31
CA GLU A 22 -2.84 3.41 4.41
C GLU A 22 -3.67 3.53 3.14
N LEU A 23 -3.70 4.72 2.51
CA LEU A 23 -4.32 4.92 1.19
C LEU A 23 -3.65 4.11 0.08
N SER A 24 -2.33 3.89 0.16
CA SER A 24 -1.62 3.05 -0.81
C SER A 24 -1.91 1.55 -0.61
N GLN A 25 -2.25 1.15 0.61
CA GLN A 25 -2.65 -0.22 0.96
C GLN A 25 -4.12 -0.50 0.67
N LEU A 26 -4.97 0.54 0.69
CA LEU A 26 -6.29 0.52 0.09
C LEU A 26 -6.12 0.11 -1.37
N ARG A 27 -6.51 -1.12 -1.68
CA ARG A 27 -6.38 -1.77 -2.98
C ARG A 27 -7.19 -1.00 -4.04
N ALA A 28 -6.63 0.11 -4.53
CA ALA A 28 -7.08 0.74 -5.76
C ALA A 28 -6.87 -0.29 -6.86
N GLY A 29 -7.88 -0.55 -7.70
CA GLY A 29 -7.85 -1.51 -8.81
C GLY A 29 -6.88 -1.13 -9.95
N ARG A 30 -5.69 -0.66 -9.61
CA ARG A 30 -4.53 -0.42 -10.45
C ARG A 30 -3.50 -1.50 -10.17
N ALA A 31 -2.98 -2.08 -11.25
CA ALA A 31 -1.79 -2.88 -11.22
C ALA A 31 -0.62 -2.04 -10.70
N THR A 32 -0.07 -2.44 -9.57
CA THR A 32 1.21 -1.94 -9.05
C THR A 32 2.17 -3.12 -8.87
N PRO A 33 3.48 -2.94 -9.14
CA PRO A 33 4.44 -4.04 -9.02
C PRO A 33 4.55 -4.52 -7.56
N ALA A 34 4.40 -3.60 -6.60
CA ALA A 34 4.39 -3.87 -5.17
C ALA A 34 3.42 -4.97 -4.72
N LEU A 35 2.34 -5.24 -5.47
CA LEU A 35 1.39 -6.32 -5.17
C LEU A 35 2.02 -7.71 -5.28
N VAL A 36 2.96 -7.88 -6.20
CA VAL A 36 3.63 -9.17 -6.45
C VAL A 36 5.04 -9.21 -5.86
N GLU A 37 5.68 -8.07 -5.60
CA GLU A 37 7.06 -7.99 -5.07
C GLU A 37 7.26 -8.74 -3.74
N GLY A 38 6.25 -8.80 -2.86
CA GLY A 38 6.32 -9.49 -1.57
C GLY A 38 6.21 -11.02 -1.65
N ILE A 39 5.95 -11.59 -2.83
CA ILE A 39 5.75 -13.03 -3.00
C ILE A 39 7.10 -13.75 -3.04
N SER A 40 7.27 -14.68 -2.11
CA SER A 40 8.44 -15.58 -2.08
C SER A 40 8.19 -16.80 -2.95
N VAL A 41 9.10 -17.07 -3.88
CA VAL A 41 9.06 -18.20 -4.80
C VAL A 41 10.18 -19.16 -4.45
N ASP A 42 9.91 -20.46 -4.53
CA ASP A 42 10.93 -21.49 -4.39
C ASP A 42 11.73 -21.62 -5.69
N ALA A 43 12.98 -21.18 -5.66
CA ALA A 43 13.94 -21.35 -6.74
C ALA A 43 15.05 -22.29 -6.26
N TYR A 44 15.10 -23.50 -6.85
CA TYR A 44 16.12 -24.50 -6.56
C TYR A 44 16.28 -24.84 -5.06
N GLY A 45 15.18 -24.85 -4.29
CA GLY A 45 15.17 -25.19 -2.86
C GLY A 45 15.44 -24.03 -1.92
N VAL A 46 15.56 -22.80 -2.44
CA VAL A 46 15.67 -21.57 -1.66
C VAL A 46 14.47 -20.67 -1.94
N ARG A 47 13.86 -20.12 -0.89
CA ARG A 47 12.83 -19.10 -1.02
C ARG A 47 13.47 -17.75 -1.33
N SER A 48 13.23 -17.26 -2.53
CA SER A 48 13.70 -15.94 -2.99
C SER A 48 12.51 -15.08 -3.41
N PRO A 49 12.58 -13.75 -3.20
CA PRO A 49 11.52 -12.86 -3.65
C PRO A 49 11.44 -12.86 -5.18
N ILE A 50 10.22 -12.78 -5.71
CA ILE A 50 9.96 -12.82 -7.16
C ILE A 50 10.72 -11.73 -7.94
N VAL A 51 10.99 -10.59 -7.30
CA VAL A 51 11.72 -9.43 -7.88
C VAL A 51 13.13 -9.80 -8.34
N GLN A 52 13.75 -10.78 -7.68
CA GLN A 52 15.09 -11.25 -8.06
C GLN A 52 15.06 -12.28 -9.19
N LEU A 53 13.94 -12.97 -9.35
CA LEU A 53 13.77 -14.10 -10.26
C LEU A 53 13.07 -13.70 -11.57
N ALA A 54 12.43 -12.54 -11.61
CA ALA A 54 11.68 -12.05 -12.76
C ALA A 54 11.67 -10.53 -12.87
N SER A 55 11.54 -10.05 -14.11
CA SER A 55 11.21 -8.66 -14.42
C SER A 55 9.70 -8.46 -14.33
N ILE A 56 9.26 -7.45 -13.57
CA ILE A 56 7.85 -7.09 -13.40
C ILE A 56 7.60 -5.80 -14.20
N SER A 57 6.64 -5.84 -15.12
CA SER A 57 6.25 -4.70 -15.94
C SER A 57 4.73 -4.55 -15.97
N ILE A 58 4.26 -3.32 -16.16
CA ILE A 58 2.84 -3.00 -16.22
C ILE A 58 2.60 -2.34 -17.59
N PRO A 59 2.31 -3.14 -18.63
CA PRO A 59 1.99 -2.58 -19.95
C PRO A 59 0.64 -1.85 -19.95
N GLU A 60 -0.30 -2.29 -19.12
CA GLU A 60 -1.64 -1.69 -18.99
C GLU A 60 -2.00 -1.51 -17.52
N MET A 61 -2.81 -0.50 -17.19
CA MET A 61 -3.18 -0.18 -15.80
C MET A 61 -3.80 -1.33 -14.99
N ARG A 62 -4.25 -2.41 -15.64
CA ARG A 62 -4.90 -3.57 -15.01
C ARG A 62 -4.17 -4.89 -15.26
N GLN A 63 -3.01 -4.83 -15.91
CA GLN A 63 -2.25 -6.01 -16.31
C GLN A 63 -0.84 -5.92 -15.74
N ILE A 64 -0.45 -6.95 -15.00
CA ILE A 64 0.95 -7.17 -14.60
C ILE A 64 1.52 -8.25 -15.49
N VAL A 65 2.69 -7.99 -16.07
CA VAL A 65 3.46 -8.99 -16.81
C VAL A 65 4.73 -9.30 -16.03
N ILE A 66 4.89 -10.56 -15.69
CA ILE A 66 6.05 -11.10 -14.99
C ILE A 66 6.82 -11.95 -15.99
N GLN A 67 8.03 -11.51 -16.32
CA GLN A 67 8.93 -12.22 -17.22
C GLN A 67 10.10 -12.81 -16.39
N PRO A 68 10.09 -14.12 -16.11
CA PRO A 68 11.18 -14.76 -15.39
C PRO A 68 12.46 -14.81 -16.23
N TRP A 69 13.61 -14.75 -15.56
CA TRP A 69 14.91 -14.94 -16.21
C TRP A 69 15.15 -16.40 -16.64
N ASP A 70 14.48 -17.35 -15.97
CA ASP A 70 14.50 -18.77 -16.29
C ASP A 70 13.05 -19.31 -16.42
N THR A 71 12.73 -19.86 -17.59
CA THR A 71 11.41 -20.42 -17.90
C THR A 71 11.08 -21.68 -17.10
N SER A 72 12.07 -22.37 -16.55
CA SER A 72 11.84 -23.52 -15.64
C SER A 72 11.15 -23.11 -14.34
N LEU A 73 11.30 -21.86 -13.92
CA LEU A 73 10.70 -21.31 -12.71
C LEU A 73 9.25 -20.84 -12.91
N LEU A 74 8.73 -20.79 -14.15
CA LEU A 74 7.36 -20.35 -14.44
C LEU A 74 6.32 -21.08 -13.59
N LYS A 75 6.44 -22.40 -13.46
CA LYS A 75 5.51 -23.22 -12.66
C LYS A 75 5.59 -22.92 -11.17
N ASN A 76 6.80 -22.63 -10.66
CA ASN A 76 6.99 -22.30 -9.24
C ASN A 76 6.43 -20.91 -8.94
N ILE A 77 6.62 -19.95 -9.86
CA ILE A 77 6.07 -18.61 -9.77
C ILE A 77 4.53 -18.64 -9.81
N GLU A 78 3.96 -19.38 -10.76
CA GLU A 78 2.50 -19.57 -10.89
C GLU A 78 1.90 -20.11 -9.59
N LYS A 79 2.55 -21.12 -9.00
CA LYS A 79 2.13 -21.73 -7.74
C LYS A 79 2.26 -20.77 -6.55
N ALA A 80 3.36 -20.02 -6.46
CA ALA A 80 3.57 -19.04 -5.40
C ALA A 80 2.54 -17.90 -5.44
N ILE A 81 2.14 -17.46 -6.65
CA ILE A 81 1.08 -16.47 -6.83
C ILE A 81 -0.27 -17.04 -6.39
N ALA A 82 -0.59 -18.28 -6.74
CA ALA A 82 -1.83 -18.92 -6.28
C ALA A 82 -1.87 -19.09 -4.75
N GLU A 83 -0.73 -19.45 -4.14
CA GLU A 83 -0.60 -19.61 -2.68
C GLU A 83 -0.61 -18.26 -1.91
N SER A 84 -0.29 -17.13 -2.57
CA SER A 84 -0.27 -15.80 -1.96
C SER A 84 -1.65 -15.31 -1.48
N GLY A 85 -2.75 -15.99 -1.88
CA GLY A 85 -4.11 -15.64 -1.44
C GLY A 85 -4.66 -14.36 -2.07
N LEU A 86 -4.00 -13.81 -3.09
CA LEU A 86 -4.46 -12.61 -3.80
C LEU A 86 -5.65 -12.85 -4.73
N GLY A 87 -6.04 -14.11 -4.97
CA GLY A 87 -7.15 -14.45 -5.87
C GLY A 87 -6.88 -14.10 -7.33
N LEU A 88 -5.61 -13.89 -7.69
CA LEU A 88 -5.17 -13.53 -9.04
C LEU A 88 -4.91 -14.80 -9.84
N ASN A 89 -5.45 -14.86 -11.05
CA ASN A 89 -5.24 -15.98 -11.98
C ASN A 89 -4.17 -15.58 -13.01
N PRO A 90 -2.94 -16.10 -12.89
CA PRO A 90 -1.92 -15.90 -13.91
C PRO A 90 -2.23 -16.70 -15.19
N ALA A 91 -2.20 -16.03 -16.34
CA ALA A 91 -2.21 -16.63 -17.66
C ALA A 91 -0.76 -16.87 -18.12
N ASN A 92 -0.44 -18.13 -18.39
CA ASN A 92 0.88 -18.56 -18.82
C ASN A 92 0.99 -18.56 -20.36
N GLU A 93 2.01 -17.88 -20.89
CA GLU A 93 2.28 -17.80 -22.33
C GLU A 93 3.60 -18.42 -22.75
N GLY A 94 4.20 -19.22 -21.86
CA GLY A 94 5.43 -19.97 -22.12
C GLY A 94 6.73 -19.19 -21.88
N ASP A 95 6.74 -17.88 -22.12
CA ASP A 95 7.88 -17.00 -21.84
C ASP A 95 7.57 -15.92 -20.77
N CYS A 96 6.29 -15.56 -20.64
CA CYS A 96 5.83 -14.55 -19.70
C CYS A 96 4.56 -15.04 -18.99
N LEU A 97 4.36 -14.54 -17.77
CA LEU A 97 3.15 -14.74 -16.97
C LEU A 97 2.36 -13.43 -16.96
N ARG A 98 1.10 -13.47 -17.40
CA ARG A 98 0.20 -12.30 -17.38
C ARG A 98 -0.82 -12.42 -16.28
N ILE A 99 -0.90 -11.44 -15.40
CA ILE A 99 -1.92 -11.36 -14.37
C ILE A 99 -2.87 -10.24 -14.75
N MET A 100 -4.12 -10.59 -15.03
CA MET A 100 -5.19 -9.60 -15.11
C MET A 100 -5.73 -9.38 -13.71
N ILE A 101 -5.64 -8.14 -13.24
CA ILE A 101 -6.31 -7.74 -12.02
C ILE A 101 -7.76 -7.49 -12.42
N PRO A 102 -8.72 -8.29 -11.90
CA PRO A 102 -10.13 -7.99 -12.13
C PRO A 102 -10.40 -6.57 -11.67
N ALA A 103 -11.24 -5.84 -12.41
CA ALA A 103 -11.73 -4.57 -11.91
C ALA A 103 -12.33 -4.83 -10.52
N LEU A 104 -11.99 -4.02 -9.51
CA LEU A 104 -12.95 -3.83 -8.43
C LEU A 104 -14.21 -3.33 -9.12
N THR A 105 -15.16 -4.23 -9.38
CA THR A 105 -16.53 -3.88 -9.71
C THR A 105 -17.03 -3.11 -8.50
N GLU A 106 -16.93 -1.77 -8.58
CA GLU A 106 -17.74 -0.73 -7.90
C GLU A 106 -18.19 -0.93 -6.43
N GLU A 107 -17.61 -1.86 -5.69
CA GLU A 107 -18.01 -2.25 -4.34
C GLU A 107 -16.81 -2.15 -3.40
N LEU A 108 -16.08 -1.04 -3.45
CA LEU A 108 -15.73 -0.42 -2.18
C LEU A 108 -17.07 0.10 -1.66
N SER A 109 -17.86 -0.74 -0.97
CA SER A 109 -19.15 -0.34 -0.41
C SER A 109 -18.96 1.01 0.25
N GLU A 110 -19.88 1.95 0.00
CA GLU A 110 -19.82 3.31 0.57
C GLU A 110 -19.44 3.27 2.07
N ASP A 111 -19.88 2.23 2.78
CA ASP A 111 -19.53 1.90 4.16
C ASP A 111 -18.03 1.86 4.48
N GLU A 112 -17.18 1.27 3.65
CA GLU A 112 -15.73 1.19 3.92
C GLU A 112 -15.06 2.54 3.72
N ARG A 113 -15.48 3.29 2.68
CA ARG A 113 -15.02 4.66 2.47
C ARG A 113 -15.47 5.58 3.61
N PHE A 114 -16.71 5.42 4.07
CA PHE A 114 -17.26 6.23 5.15
C PHE A 114 -16.55 5.96 6.47
N ARG A 115 -16.26 4.69 6.77
CA ARG A 115 -15.54 4.29 7.99
C ARG A 115 -14.14 4.89 8.06
N MET A 116 -13.43 4.94 6.95
CA MET A 116 -12.10 5.54 6.88
C MET A 116 -12.13 7.06 7.00
N ILE A 117 -13.11 7.73 6.38
CA ILE A 117 -13.32 9.18 6.57
C ILE A 117 -13.62 9.49 8.05
N GLU A 118 -14.38 8.63 8.72
CA GLU A 118 -14.69 8.78 10.14
C GLU A 118 -13.45 8.57 11.04
N GLU A 119 -12.62 7.57 10.75
CA GLU A 119 -11.35 7.37 11.47
C GLU A 119 -10.40 8.56 11.30
N LEU A 120 -10.33 9.14 10.09
CA LEU A 120 -9.56 10.36 9.84
C LEU A 120 -10.07 11.55 10.65
N ASP A 121 -11.40 11.75 10.67
CA ASP A 121 -12.00 12.86 11.42
C ASP A 121 -11.72 12.73 12.92
N LYS A 122 -11.73 11.50 13.45
CA LYS A 122 -11.34 11.22 14.85
C LYS A 122 -9.88 11.54 15.12
N VAL A 123 -8.98 11.13 14.23
CA VAL A 123 -7.53 11.41 14.36
C VAL A 123 -7.29 12.92 14.32
N ILE A 124 -7.88 13.63 13.36
CA ILE A 124 -7.76 15.10 13.24
C ILE A 124 -8.29 15.80 14.49
N LYS A 125 -9.46 15.40 15.00
CA LYS A 125 -10.01 15.96 16.26
C LYS A 125 -9.09 15.75 17.45
N SER A 126 -8.50 14.56 17.57
CA SER A 126 -7.55 14.28 18.66
C SER A 126 -6.31 15.17 18.61
N TYR A 127 -5.82 15.49 17.41
CA TYR A 127 -4.71 16.43 17.23
C TYR A 127 -5.14 17.88 17.52
N GLN A 128 -6.35 18.28 17.12
CA GLN A 128 -6.90 19.61 17.44
C GLN A 128 -7.05 19.80 18.95
N GLU A 129 -7.60 18.81 19.67
CA GLU A 129 -7.73 18.85 21.13
C GLU A 129 -6.37 18.92 21.84
N ARG A 130 -5.35 18.22 21.32
CA ARG A 130 -3.97 18.32 21.83
C ARG A 130 -3.42 19.74 21.65
N ILE A 131 -3.65 20.36 20.49
CA ILE A 131 -3.22 21.75 20.20
C ILE A 131 -3.94 22.73 21.13
N ASP A 132 -5.24 22.58 21.34
CA ASP A 132 -6.03 23.46 22.21
C ASP A 132 -5.62 23.37 23.68
N GLN A 133 -5.28 22.16 24.16
CA GLN A 133 -4.78 21.98 25.52
C GLN A 133 -3.41 22.61 25.73
N GLU A 134 -2.52 22.51 24.74
CA GLU A 134 -1.20 23.14 24.82
C GLU A 134 -1.26 24.67 24.65
N ALA A 135 -2.23 25.18 23.87
CA ALA A 135 -2.50 26.61 23.79
C ALA A 135 -2.99 27.17 25.14
N LYS A 136 -3.94 26.49 25.81
CA LYS A 136 -4.46 26.91 27.13
C LYS A 136 -3.42 26.88 28.23
N LYS A 137 -2.57 25.84 28.29
CA LYS A 137 -1.47 25.78 29.27
C LYS A 137 -0.48 26.93 29.09
N LYS A 138 -0.27 27.38 27.84
CA LYS A 138 0.57 28.54 27.54
C LYS A 138 -0.10 29.87 27.86
N GLU A 139 -1.41 30.00 27.71
CA GLU A 139 -2.13 31.19 28.17
C GLU A 139 -2.01 31.36 29.69
N GLU A 140 -2.06 30.27 30.45
CA GLU A 140 -1.84 30.29 31.91
C GLU A 140 -0.39 30.61 32.30
N GLU A 141 0.61 30.12 31.55
CA GLU A 141 2.03 30.46 31.76
C GLU A 141 2.38 31.91 31.36
N ILE A 142 1.67 32.51 30.40
CA ILE A 142 1.91 33.91 29.98
C ILE A 142 1.21 34.90 30.93
N LEU A 143 0.16 34.47 31.63
CA LEU A 143 -0.58 35.30 32.60
C LEU A 143 0.04 35.31 34.03
N THR A 144 1.06 34.48 34.28
CA THR A 144 1.80 34.40 35.56
C THR A 144 3.17 35.04 35.43
#